data_AF-A0A947ZZW6-F1
#
_entry.id   AF-A0A947ZZW6-F1
#
_cell.length_a   1.000
_cell.length_b   1.000
_cell.length_c   1.000
_cell.angle_alpha   90.00
_cell.angle_beta   90.00
_cell.angle_gamma   90.00
#
_symmetry.space_group_name_H-M   'P 1'
#
loop_
_entity.id
_entity.type
_entity.pdbx_description
1 polymer ?
#
loop_
_entity_poly.entity_id
_entity_poly.type
_entity_poly.pdbx_seq_one_letter_code
_entity_poly.pdbx_strand_id
1 'polypeptide(L)'
;MSRLFLLLVSTTMLAGSAAASELVYQPTNPSFGGDPLNGNWLLSQATAQTEGGGSPGFSIDFPDFGGIPQPDPDPEPLPDN
;
A
#
# COMPACT_ATOMS: atom_id res chain seq x y z
N MET A 1 -42.40 -38.65 -2.09
CA MET A 1 -40.95 -38.90 -2.00
C MET A 1 -40.24 -38.90 -3.36
N SER A 2 -40.79 -39.46 -4.45
CA SER A 2 -40.04 -39.58 -5.73
C SER A 2 -39.74 -38.27 -6.47
N ARG A 3 -40.57 -37.22 -6.34
CA ARG A 3 -40.34 -35.92 -6.99
C ARG A 3 -39.13 -35.17 -6.42
N LEU A 4 -38.94 -35.26 -5.11
CA LEU A 4 -37.79 -34.67 -4.43
C LEU A 4 -36.50 -35.37 -4.86
N PHE A 5 -36.54 -36.70 -4.98
CA PHE A 5 -35.42 -37.49 -5.48
C PHE A 5 -35.02 -37.10 -6.91
N LEU A 6 -36.00 -36.90 -7.79
CA LEU A 6 -35.77 -36.50 -9.18
C LEU A 6 -35.11 -35.11 -9.30
N LEU A 7 -35.55 -34.14 -8.48
CA LEU A 7 -34.93 -32.81 -8.42
C LEU A 7 -33.48 -32.85 -7.90
N LEU A 8 -33.20 -33.71 -6.92
CA LEU A 8 -31.88 -33.83 -6.29
C LEU A 8 -30.85 -34.45 -7.26
N VAL A 9 -31.26 -35.47 -8.02
CA VAL A 9 -30.44 -36.08 -9.08
C VAL A 9 -30.19 -35.09 -10.22
N SER A 10 -31.22 -34.35 -10.65
CA SER A 10 -31.09 -33.33 -11.71
C SER A 10 -30.08 -32.23 -11.31
N THR A 11 -30.18 -31.72 -10.08
CA THR A 11 -29.29 -30.65 -9.61
C THR A 11 -27.83 -31.10 -9.51
N THR A 12 -27.60 -32.34 -9.09
CA THR A 12 -26.24 -32.91 -8.97
C THR A 12 -25.62 -33.17 -10.35
N MET A 13 -26.42 -33.59 -11.33
CA MET A 13 -25.97 -33.79 -12.72
C MET A 13 -25.59 -32.48 -13.42
N LEU A 14 -26.15 -31.35 -13.00
CA LEU A 14 -25.83 -30.01 -13.53
C LEU A 14 -24.63 -29.36 -12.83
N ALA A 15 -24.11 -29.94 -11.74
CA ALA A 15 -22.94 -29.40 -11.04
C ALA A 15 -21.65 -29.72 -11.82
N GLY A 16 -21.21 -28.76 -12.65
CA GLY A 16 -19.93 -28.82 -13.36
C GLY A 16 -18.72 -28.57 -12.46
N SER A 17 -17.52 -28.86 -12.96
CA SER A 17 -16.27 -28.53 -12.28
C SER A 17 -16.02 -27.01 -12.30
N ALA A 18 -15.78 -26.42 -11.15
CA ALA A 18 -15.31 -25.04 -11.04
C ALA A 18 -13.79 -25.01 -11.22
N ALA A 19 -13.31 -24.37 -12.28
CA ALA A 19 -11.89 -24.09 -12.46
C ALA A 19 -11.50 -22.86 -11.63
N ALA A 20 -10.48 -22.97 -10.80
CA ALA A 20 -9.85 -21.86 -10.10
C ALA A 20 -8.38 -21.77 -10.51
N SER A 21 -7.86 -20.56 -10.64
CA SER A 21 -6.43 -20.32 -10.83
C SER A 21 -5.73 -20.18 -9.47
N GLU A 22 -4.41 -20.36 -9.46
CA GLU A 22 -3.60 -20.02 -8.30
C GLU A 22 -3.67 -18.52 -8.02
N LEU A 23 -3.75 -18.16 -6.73
CA LEU A 23 -3.54 -16.80 -6.28
C LEU A 23 -2.07 -16.64 -5.90
N VAL A 24 -1.30 -15.97 -6.74
CA VAL A 24 0.10 -15.66 -6.46
C VAL A 24 0.19 -14.38 -5.64
N TYR A 25 0.79 -14.45 -4.46
CA TYR A 25 1.08 -13.26 -3.65
C TYR A 25 2.32 -12.56 -4.17
N GLN A 26 2.19 -11.27 -4.47
CA GLN A 26 3.31 -10.38 -4.75
C GLN A 26 3.23 -9.18 -3.80
N PRO A 27 4.28 -8.92 -3.00
CA PRO A 27 4.33 -7.72 -2.18
C PRO A 27 4.22 -6.45 -3.04
N THR A 28 3.46 -5.46 -2.59
CA THR A 28 3.38 -4.17 -3.31
C THR A 28 4.66 -3.35 -3.15
N ASN A 29 5.34 -3.49 -2.01
CA ASN A 29 6.56 -2.77 -1.71
C ASN A 29 7.76 -3.40 -2.45
N PRO A 30 8.49 -2.63 -3.28
CA PRO A 30 9.65 -3.13 -4.03
C PRO A 30 10.72 -3.80 -3.17
N SER A 31 10.91 -3.34 -1.93
CA SER A 31 11.92 -3.88 -1.00
C SER A 31 11.71 -5.35 -0.64
N PHE A 32 10.50 -5.89 -0.85
CA PHE A 32 10.17 -7.30 -0.62
C PHE A 32 9.99 -8.09 -1.93
N GLY A 33 10.44 -7.57 -3.08
CA GLY A 33 10.29 -8.22 -4.40
C GLY A 33 9.03 -7.82 -5.17
N GLY A 34 8.42 -6.68 -4.82
CA GLY A 34 7.30 -6.08 -5.53
C GLY A 34 7.68 -5.37 -6.83
N ASP A 35 6.69 -4.77 -7.48
CA ASP A 35 6.90 -3.97 -8.70
C ASP A 35 7.74 -2.71 -8.39
N PRO A 36 8.95 -2.55 -8.97
CA PRO A 36 9.81 -1.39 -8.71
C PRO A 36 9.18 -0.05 -9.11
N LEU A 37 8.18 -0.03 -10.00
CA LEU A 37 7.47 1.18 -10.39
C LEU A 37 6.66 1.80 -9.23
N ASN A 38 6.29 1.00 -8.23
CA ASN A 38 5.53 1.48 -7.07
C ASN A 38 6.38 2.28 -6.06
N GLY A 39 7.71 2.25 -6.17
CA GLY A 39 8.62 2.84 -5.17
C GLY A 39 8.39 4.34 -4.95
N ASN A 40 8.33 5.12 -6.04
CA ASN A 40 8.13 6.57 -5.95
C ASN A 40 6.76 6.94 -5.37
N TRP A 41 5.71 6.21 -5.77
CA TRP A 41 4.36 6.44 -5.26
C TRP A 41 4.27 6.14 -3.76
N LEU A 42 4.79 4.98 -3.32
CA LEU A 42 4.79 4.60 -1.91
C LEU A 42 5.58 5.60 -1.05
N LEU A 43 6.73 6.08 -1.53
CA LEU A 43 7.54 7.08 -0.84
C LEU A 43 6.81 8.44 -0.72
N SER A 44 6.17 8.89 -1.79
CA SER A 44 5.37 10.13 -1.79
C SER A 44 4.19 10.03 -0.82
N GLN A 45 3.52 8.87 -0.77
CA GLN A 45 2.42 8.63 0.15
C GLN A 45 2.89 8.64 1.62
N ALA A 46 4.05 8.04 1.90
CA ALA A 46 4.63 8.05 3.24
C ALA A 46 5.01 9.47 3.71
N THR A 47 5.60 10.26 2.80
CA THR A 47 5.97 11.66 3.04
C THR A 47 4.74 12.53 3.38
N ALA A 48 3.66 12.39 2.61
CA ALA A 48 2.45 13.19 2.80
C ALA A 48 1.72 12.91 4.14
N GLN A 49 1.95 11.74 4.74
CA GLN A 49 1.29 11.30 5.97
C GLN A 49 2.18 11.40 7.21
N THR A 50 3.47 11.67 7.05
CA THR A 50 4.40 11.85 8.17
C THR A 50 4.14 13.20 8.83
N GLU A 51 3.89 13.19 10.15
CA GLU A 51 3.74 14.42 10.95
C GLU A 51 4.98 15.31 10.79
N GLY A 52 4.79 16.57 10.41
CA GLY A 52 5.87 17.51 10.07
C GLY A 52 6.20 17.63 8.58
N GLY A 53 5.50 16.92 7.68
CA GLY A 53 5.70 17.05 6.23
C GLY A 53 7.09 16.56 5.78
N GLY A 54 7.54 15.45 6.39
CA GLY A 54 8.91 14.95 6.28
C GLY A 54 9.40 14.83 4.84
N SER A 55 10.33 15.70 4.46
CA SER A 55 11.06 15.59 3.19
C SER A 55 11.65 14.18 3.07
N PRO A 56 11.44 13.46 1.95
CA PRO A 56 12.05 12.16 1.77
C PRO A 56 13.56 12.40 1.81
N GLY A 57 14.23 11.82 2.81
CA GLY A 57 15.63 12.06 3.13
C GLY A 57 16.56 11.98 1.91
N PHE A 58 16.70 13.11 1.23
CA PHE A 58 17.76 13.47 0.33
C PHE A 58 18.19 14.88 0.74
N SER A 59 18.82 14.95 1.91
CA SER A 59 19.67 16.08 2.25
C SER A 59 20.87 16.04 1.32
N ILE A 60 20.79 16.71 0.16
CA ILE A 60 22.01 17.25 -0.42
C ILE A 60 22.53 18.20 0.66
N ASP A 61 23.69 17.91 1.25
CA ASP A 61 24.47 18.90 1.98
C ASP A 61 24.79 20.03 1.00
N PHE A 62 23.85 20.97 0.84
CA PHE A 62 24.09 22.19 0.10
C PHE A 62 25.11 22.98 0.93
N PRO A 63 26.28 23.33 0.40
CA PRO A 63 27.17 24.25 1.10
C PRO A 63 26.38 25.53 1.36
N ASP A 64 26.41 26.00 2.60
CA ASP A 64 25.73 27.21 3.08
C ASP A 64 26.08 28.42 2.19
N PHE A 65 25.17 28.73 1.26
CA PHE A 65 25.23 29.93 0.43
C PHE A 65 24.56 31.10 1.15
N GLY A 66 25.11 31.48 2.30
CA GLY A 66 25.02 32.82 2.87
C GLY A 66 23.61 33.41 3.02
N GLY A 67 23.04 33.25 4.22
CA GLY A 67 22.24 34.32 4.85
C GLY A 67 20.73 34.15 4.89
N ILE A 68 20.18 32.99 4.54
CA ILE A 68 18.78 32.66 4.85
C ILE A 68 18.74 31.67 6.02
N PRO A 69 18.18 32.05 7.19
CA PRO A 69 18.04 31.14 8.32
C PRO A 69 17.22 29.91 7.93
N GLN A 70 17.76 28.72 8.20
CA GLN A 70 16.99 27.48 8.07
C GLN A 70 15.95 27.43 9.21
N PRO A 71 14.67 27.12 8.93
CA PRO A 71 13.68 26.92 9.97
C PRO A 71 14.11 25.77 10.89
N ASP A 72 13.86 25.95 12.20
CA ASP A 72 14.20 24.97 13.24
C ASP A 72 13.64 23.59 12.88
N PRO A 73 14.47 22.52 12.84
CA PRO A 73 14.00 21.17 12.55
C PRO A 73 13.08 20.61 13.64
N ASP A 74 13.09 21.17 14.85
CA ASP A 74 12.24 20.71 15.94
C ASP A 74 10.87 21.43 15.88
N PRO A 75 9.75 20.70 15.78
CA PRO A 75 8.43 21.31 15.75
C PRO A 75 8.14 21.99 17.09
N GLU A 76 7.75 23.27 17.05
CA GLU A 76 7.23 23.98 18.21
C GLU A 76 6.10 23.16 18.86
N PRO A 77 6.18 22.85 20.17
CA PRO A 77 5.18 22.02 20.82
C PRO A 77 3.79 22.68 20.75
N LEU A 78 2.79 21.88 20.36
CA LEU A 78 1.40 22.32 20.27
C LEU A 78 0.91 22.80 21.65
N PRO A 79 0.11 23.89 21.72
CA PRO A 79 -0.43 24.37 22.98
C PRO A 79 -1.41 23.35 23.57
N ASP A 80 -1.26 23.07 24.86
CA ASP A 80 -2.18 22.23 25.63
C ASP A 80 -3.54 22.94 25.72
N ASN A 81 -4.56 22.37 25.07
CA ASN A 81 -5.95 22.83 25.11
C ASN A 81 -6.71 22.33 26.34
#